data_AF-A0A7Z9Y7G6-F1
#
_entry.id   AF-A0A7Z9Y7G6-F1
#
_cell.length_a   1.000
_cell.length_b   1.000
_cell.length_c   1.000
_cell.angle_alpha   90.00
_cell.angle_beta   90.00
_cell.angle_gamma   90.00
#
_symmetry.space_group_name_H-M   'P 1'
#
loop_
_entity.id
_entity.type
_entity.pdbx_description
1 polymer ?
#
loop_
_entity_poly.entity_id
_entity_poly.type
_entity_poly.pdbx_seq_one_letter_code
_entity_poly.pdbx_strand_id
1 'polypeptide(L)' 'MRVKAVRGTRDITPDEMSKWRYVEETARDIFRRYGYREIRTPTFEHTELFIKGTGETTDIV' A
#
# COMPACT_ATOMS: atom_id res chain seq x y z
N MET A 1 12.35 -4.64 -28.53
CA MET A 1 11.40 -3.73 -27.87
C MET A 1 11.77 -3.64 -26.40
N ARG A 2 12.00 -2.45 -25.83
CA ARG A 2 12.37 -2.29 -24.41
C ARG A 2 11.10 -2.00 -23.62
N VAL A 3 10.72 -2.88 -22.70
CA VAL A 3 9.55 -2.69 -21.84
C VAL A 3 9.83 -1.54 -20.88
N LYS A 4 8.87 -0.64 -20.71
CA LYS A 4 8.93 0.48 -19.75
C LYS A 4 7.95 0.22 -18.62
N ALA A 5 8.23 0.77 -17.45
CA ALA A 5 7.28 0.79 -16.34
C ALA A 5 5.98 1.49 -16.75
N VAL A 6 4.87 1.05 -16.18
CA VAL A 6 3.56 1.69 -16.35
C VAL A 6 3.65 3.09 -15.74
N ARG A 7 3.07 4.08 -16.42
CA ARG A 7 3.03 5.45 -15.89
C ARG A 7 2.35 5.45 -14.51
N GLY A 8 3.00 6.07 -13.53
CA GLY A 8 2.52 6.10 -12.14
C GLY A 8 3.08 4.99 -11.25
N THR A 9 3.82 4.02 -11.80
CA THR A 9 4.54 3.02 -11.00
C THR A 9 6.04 3.30 -10.99
N ARG A 10 6.70 2.83 -9.94
CA ARG A 10 8.16 2.88 -9.80
C ARG A 10 8.66 1.65 -9.06
N ASP A 11 9.82 1.15 -9.47
CA ASP A 11 10.54 0.15 -8.70
C ASP A 11 11.14 0.81 -7.44
N ILE A 12 11.15 0.07 -6.34
CA ILE A 12 11.93 0.45 -5.15
C ILE A 12 13.23 -0.33 -5.24
N THR A 13 14.35 0.38 -5.39
CA THR A 13 15.65 -0.26 -5.60
C THR A 13 16.25 -0.76 -4.28
N PRO A 14 17.24 -1.68 -4.30
CA PRO A 14 17.90 -2.14 -3.09
C PRO A 14 18.45 -1.02 -2.20
N ASP A 15 18.94 0.08 -2.78
CA ASP A 15 19.44 1.24 -2.05
C ASP A 15 18.33 1.97 -1.27
N GLU A 16 17.11 1.95 -1.80
CA GLU A 16 15.93 2.59 -1.20
C GLU A 16 15.22 1.68 -0.19
N MET A 17 15.32 0.35 -0.37
CA MET A 17 14.64 -0.64 0.48
C MET A 17 14.95 -0.48 1.96
N SER A 18 16.16 -0.04 2.32
CA SER A 18 16.57 0.20 3.72
C SER A 18 15.66 1.20 4.43
N LYS A 19 15.29 2.29 3.75
CA LYS A 19 14.42 3.35 4.30
C LYS A 19 12.98 2.88 4.41
N TRP A 20 12.49 2.12 3.43
CA TRP A 20 11.15 1.53 3.46
C TRP A 20 10.98 0.58 4.63
N ARG A 21 11.93 -0.36 4.80
CA ARG A 21 11.92 -1.30 5.92
C ARG A 21 11.96 -0.58 7.27
N TYR A 22 12.79 0.45 7.42
CA TYR A 22 12.86 1.23 8.65
C TYR A 22 11.49 1.80 9.06
N VAL A 23 10.76 2.40 8.11
CA VAL A 23 9.43 2.97 8.38
C VAL A 23 8.42 1.87 8.73
N GLU A 24 8.39 0.79 7.96
CA GLU A 24 7.47 -0.34 8.15
C GLU A 24 7.70 -1.05 9.49
N GLU A 25 8.96 -1.31 9.85
CA GLU A 25 9.35 -1.95 11.12
C GLU A 25 9.01 -1.06 12.31
N THR A 26 9.26 0.25 12.21
CA THR A 26 8.89 1.21 13.26
C THR A 26 7.38 1.21 13.50
N ALA A 27 6.58 1.28 12.43
CA ALA A 27 5.12 1.22 12.54
C ALA A 27 4.66 -0.09 13.17
N ARG A 28 5.22 -1.22 12.72
CA ARG A 28 4.91 -2.56 13.23
C ARG A 28 5.23 -2.68 14.73
N ASP A 29 6.35 -2.15 15.20
CA ASP A 29 6.70 -2.18 16.62
C ASP A 29 5.71 -1.36 17.46
N ILE A 30 5.38 -0.15 17.01
CA ILE A 30 4.39 0.70 17.69
C ILE A 30 3.06 -0.03 17.80
N PHE A 31 2.49 -0.52 16.69
CA PHE A 31 1.20 -1.20 16.73
C PHE A 31 1.20 -2.44 17.64
N ARG A 32 2.27 -3.22 17.61
CA ARG A 32 2.45 -4.40 18.48
C ARG A 32 2.45 -4.01 19.97
N ARG A 33 3.08 -2.89 20.33
CA ARG A 33 3.11 -2.39 21.73
C ARG A 33 1.74 -1.99 22.26
N TYR A 34 0.81 -1.65 21.38
CA TYR A 34 -0.58 -1.33 21.73
C TYR A 34 -1.54 -2.53 21.54
N GLY A 35 -1.01 -3.74 21.34
CA GLY A 35 -1.82 -4.96 21.25
C GLY A 35 -2.53 -5.19 19.91
N TYR A 36 -2.22 -4.38 18.89
CA TYR A 36 -2.74 -4.62 17.55
C TYR A 36 -2.04 -5.82 16.90
N ARG A 37 -2.79 -6.54 16.07
CA ARG A 37 -2.28 -7.64 15.24
C ARG A 37 -2.47 -7.30 13.78
N GLU A 38 -1.46 -7.63 12.97
CA GLU A 38 -1.50 -7.41 11.54
C GLU A 38 -2.52 -8.34 10.88
N ILE A 39 -3.28 -7.79 9.93
CA ILE A 39 -4.07 -8.53 8.95
C ILE A 39 -3.58 -8.13 7.55
N ARG A 40 -3.48 -9.10 6.64
CA ARG A 40 -3.14 -8.87 5.23
C ARG A 40 -4.33 -9.27 4.37
N THR A 41 -4.89 -8.30 3.65
CA THR A 41 -6.00 -8.51 2.72
C THR A 41 -5.46 -8.80 1.32
N PRO A 42 -6.29 -9.35 0.41
CA PRO A 42 -5.97 -9.42 -1.01
C PRO A 42 -5.63 -8.05 -1.62
N THR A 43 -4.77 -8.04 -2.65
CA THR A 43 -4.36 -6.81 -3.35
C THR A 43 -5.46 -6.24 -4.25
N PHE A 44 -6.42 -7.07 -4.66
CA PHE A 44 -7.57 -6.67 -5.47
C PHE A 44 -8.84 -7.16 -4.77
N GLU A 45 -9.92 -6.40 -4.95
CA GLU A 45 -11.24 -6.69 -4.38
C GLU A 45 -12.32 -6.40 -5.44
N HIS A 46 -13.54 -6.87 -5.18
CA HIS A 46 -14.71 -6.54 -5.98
C HIS A 46 -14.93 -5.02 -6.04
N THR A 47 -15.20 -4.47 -7.23
CA THR A 47 -15.37 -3.02 -7.45
C THR A 47 -16.44 -2.40 -6.54
N GLU A 48 -17.51 -3.16 -6.26
CA GLU A 48 -18.61 -2.75 -5.39
C GLU A 48 -18.18 -2.42 -3.97
N LEU A 49 -17.05 -2.98 -3.51
CA LEU A 49 -16.47 -2.70 -2.19
C LEU A 49 -15.91 -1.27 -2.12
N PHE A 50 -15.39 -0.73 -3.22
CA PHE A 50 -14.85 0.63 -3.30
C PHE A 50 -15.93 1.68 -3.63
N ILE A 51 -16.87 1.35 -4.52
CA ILE A 51 -17.96 2.25 -4.93
C ILE A 51 -18.83 2.69 -3.73
N LYS A 52 -18.98 1.84 -2.70
CA LYS A 52 -19.78 2.18 -1.51
C LYS A 52 -19.05 3.04 -0.48
N GLY A 53 -17.71 3.10 -0.52
CA GLY A 53 -16.89 3.81 0.48
C GLY A 53 -16.62 5.28 0.14
N THR A 54 -16.56 5.57 -1.16
CA THR A 54 -16.47 6.93 -1.71
C THR A 54 -17.85 7.30 -2.23
N GLY A 55 -18.59 8.18 -1.53
CA GLY A 55 -19.83 8.74 -2.07
C GLY A 55 -19.61 9.19 -3.52
N GLU A 56 -20.65 9.07 -4.36
CA GLU A 56 -20.70 9.13 -5.84
C GLU A 56 -19.97 10.31 -6.55
N THR A 57 -19.19 11.14 -5.86
CA THR A 57 -18.58 12.38 -6.35
C THR A 57 -17.12 12.61 -5.95
N THR A 58 -16.43 11.71 -5.24
CA THR A 58 -15.00 11.95 -4.99
C THR A 58 -14.14 11.40 -6.13
N ASP A 59 -13.61 12.31 -6.94
CA ASP A 59 -12.53 12.11 -7.93
C ASP A 59 -11.21 11.67 -7.24
N ILE A 60 -11.22 10.53 -6.57
CA ILE A 60 -10.02 9.92 -6.00
C ILE A 60 -9.86 8.54 -6.62
N VAL A 61 -8.97 8.48 -7.61
CA VAL A 61 -8.30 7.28 -8.11
C VAL A 61 -6.81 7.56 -8.19
#